data_AF-A0AAD3YC74-F1
#
_entry.id   AF-A0AAD3YC74-F1
#
_cell.length_a   1.000
_cell.length_b   1.000
_cell.length_c   1.000
_cell.angle_alpha   90.00
_cell.angle_beta   90.00
_cell.angle_gamma   90.00
#
_symmetry.space_group_name_H-M   'P 1'
#
loop_
_entity.id
_entity.type
_entity.pdbx_description
1 polymer ?
#
loop_
_entity_poly.entity_id
_entity_poly.type
_entity_poly.pdbx_seq_one_letter_code
_entity_poly.pdbx_strand_id
1 'polypeptide(L)'
;MSSSQIGPISQQYAAAATVPLIKSPSLWLPPPIELPSDIHPLPEDITAYFVYPFTLEQHVISQQPPPHVAIAERRARNAAILHSREVEEEEREKAALHKVAPGYNPAAMLVPTHRGGSAPTVASLPQQSPKKEADPMEELVAQLEEMESSK
;
A
#
# COMPACT_ATOMS: atom_id res chain seq x y z
N MET A 1 -41.93 35.70 -28.23
CA MET A 1 -41.66 34.64 -29.22
C MET A 1 -41.11 35.31 -30.46
N SER A 2 -39.79 35.38 -30.57
CA SER A 2 -39.09 36.17 -31.58
C SER A 2 -39.04 35.42 -32.90
N SER A 3 -39.59 36.00 -33.95
CA SER A 3 -39.61 35.52 -35.33
C SER A 3 -38.20 35.57 -35.91
N SER A 4 -37.48 34.45 -35.87
CA SER A 4 -36.17 34.33 -36.52
C SER A 4 -36.32 34.54 -38.03
N GLN A 5 -35.51 35.46 -38.54
CA GLN A 5 -35.45 35.93 -39.91
C GLN A 5 -35.06 34.77 -40.84
N ILE A 6 -36.04 34.18 -41.52
CA ILE A 6 -35.82 33.25 -42.63
C ILE A 6 -35.48 34.07 -43.87
N GLY A 7 -34.37 33.74 -44.56
CA GLY A 7 -34.00 34.34 -45.84
C GLY A 7 -35.09 34.15 -46.91
N PRO A 8 -34.97 34.77 -48.11
CA PRO A 8 -36.05 34.76 -49.10
C PRO A 8 -36.47 33.33 -49.46
N ILE A 9 -37.71 32.97 -49.10
CA ILE A 9 -38.31 31.67 -49.38
C ILE A 9 -38.47 31.53 -50.90
N SER A 10 -37.95 30.46 -51.49
CA SER A 10 -38.05 30.28 -52.95
C SER A 10 -39.52 30.18 -53.38
N GLN A 11 -39.88 30.81 -54.52
CA GLN A 11 -41.26 30.91 -55.00
C GLN A 11 -41.97 29.55 -55.14
N GLN A 12 -41.20 28.47 -55.34
CA GLN A 12 -41.70 27.10 -55.46
C GLN A 12 -42.35 26.57 -54.18
N TYR A 13 -41.99 27.10 -53.00
CA TYR A 13 -42.56 26.70 -51.71
C TYR A 13 -43.60 27.68 -51.15
N ALA A 14 -44.00 28.70 -51.94
CA ALA A 14 -44.96 29.72 -51.50
C ALA A 14 -46.33 29.14 -51.10
N ALA A 15 -46.81 28.11 -51.81
CA ALA A 15 -48.06 27.43 -51.50
C ALA A 15 -48.03 26.66 -50.16
N ALA A 16 -46.83 26.29 -49.69
CA ALA A 16 -46.63 25.57 -48.43
C ALA A 16 -46.30 26.51 -47.25
N ALA A 17 -46.17 27.82 -47.48
CA ALA A 17 -45.83 28.79 -46.44
C ALA A 17 -46.92 28.95 -45.38
N THR A 18 -48.17 28.63 -45.72
CA THR A 18 -49.34 28.71 -44.82
C THR A 18 -49.58 27.40 -44.06
N VAL A 19 -48.83 26.34 -44.36
CA VAL A 19 -48.99 25.04 -43.69
C VAL A 19 -48.23 25.09 -42.36
N PRO A 20 -48.86 24.80 -41.20
CA PRO A 20 -48.16 24.74 -39.93
C PRO A 20 -47.17 23.57 -39.94
N LEU A 21 -45.89 23.87 -40.14
CA LEU A 21 -44.82 22.88 -40.12
C LEU A 21 -44.51 22.51 -38.67
N ILE A 22 -44.81 21.26 -38.30
CA ILE A 22 -44.37 20.68 -37.03
C ILE A 22 -42.89 20.31 -37.21
N LYS A 23 -41.99 21.00 -36.49
CA LYS A 23 -40.58 20.59 -36.45
C LYS A 23 -40.48 19.19 -35.85
N SER A 24 -39.75 18.29 -36.49
CA SER A 24 -39.50 16.97 -35.91
C SER A 24 -38.72 17.13 -34.60
N PRO A 25 -39.09 16.40 -33.52
CA PRO A 25 -38.40 16.50 -32.23
C PRO A 25 -36.94 16.05 -32.32
N SER A 26 -36.57 15.31 -33.37
CA SER A 26 -35.19 14.89 -33.69
C SER A 26 -34.30 16.02 -34.22
N LEU A 27 -34.86 17.18 -34.57
CA LEU A 27 -34.15 18.32 -35.15
C LEU A 27 -33.83 19.39 -34.10
N TRP A 28 -33.52 18.95 -32.88
CA TRP A 28 -33.04 19.82 -31.82
C TRP A 28 -31.57 20.13 -32.07
N LEU A 29 -31.27 21.36 -32.48
CA LEU A 29 -29.90 21.83 -32.55
C LEU A 29 -29.39 21.97 -31.11
N PRO A 30 -28.24 21.35 -30.76
CA PRO A 30 -27.62 21.58 -29.48
C PRO A 30 -27.37 23.08 -29.24
N PRO A 31 -27.49 23.57 -28.00
CA PRO A 31 -27.10 24.94 -27.69
C PRO A 31 -25.61 25.14 -28.02
N PRO A 32 -25.21 26.34 -28.46
CA PRO A 32 -23.81 26.65 -28.69
C PRO A 32 -23.02 26.48 -27.39
N ILE A 33 -21.80 25.96 -27.50
CA ILE A 33 -20.92 25.74 -26.35
C ILE A 33 -20.48 27.11 -25.83
N GLU A 34 -20.81 27.42 -24.58
CA GLU A 34 -20.31 28.61 -23.90
C GLU A 34 -18.93 28.30 -23.31
N LEU A 35 -17.93 29.08 -23.71
CA LEU A 35 -16.60 29.03 -23.11
C LEU A 35 -16.64 29.76 -21.76
N PRO A 36 -16.05 29.19 -20.70
CA PRO A 36 -15.94 29.87 -19.42
C PRO A 36 -15.15 31.18 -19.58
N SER A 37 -15.58 32.21 -18.87
CA SER A 37 -14.98 33.55 -18.92
C SER A 37 -13.56 33.62 -18.35
N ASP A 38 -13.12 32.59 -17.63
CA ASP A 38 -11.83 32.52 -16.96
C ASP A 38 -10.79 31.77 -17.81
N ILE A 39 -10.71 32.14 -19.08
CA ILE A 39 -9.57 31.78 -19.92
C ILE A 39 -8.58 32.94 -19.77
N HIS A 40 -7.62 32.79 -18.86
CA HIS A 40 -6.45 33.67 -18.86
C HIS A 40 -5.86 33.67 -20.28
N PRO A 41 -5.58 34.84 -20.87
CA PRO A 41 -5.02 34.89 -22.21
C PRO A 41 -3.75 34.05 -22.22
N LEU A 42 -3.62 33.21 -23.26
CA LEU A 42 -2.40 32.43 -23.45
C LEU A 42 -1.24 33.44 -23.54
N PRO A 43 -0.25 33.38 -22.64
CA PRO A 43 0.92 34.25 -22.70
C PRO A 43 1.62 34.09 -24.04
N GLU A 44 2.26 35.15 -24.53
CA GLU A 44 3.02 35.12 -25.79
C GLU A 44 4.16 34.08 -25.77
N ASP A 45 4.60 33.68 -24.57
CA ASP A 45 5.63 32.68 -24.35
C ASP A 45 5.23 31.70 -23.22
N ILE A 46 5.41 30.41 -23.48
CA ILE A 46 5.14 29.31 -22.55
C ILE A 46 6.07 29.34 -21.32
N THR A 47 7.18 30.07 -21.37
CA THR A 47 8.09 30.28 -20.24
C THR A 47 7.41 30.89 -19.00
N ALA A 48 6.35 31.66 -19.19
CA ALA A 48 5.53 32.18 -18.09
C ALA A 48 4.91 31.07 -17.23
N TYR A 49 4.69 29.88 -17.79
CA TYR A 49 4.20 28.70 -17.08
C TYR A 49 5.31 27.75 -16.63
N PHE A 50 6.54 27.92 -17.13
CA PHE A 50 7.71 27.13 -16.73
C PHE A 50 8.52 27.76 -15.59
N VAL A 51 7.95 28.71 -14.86
CA VAL A 51 8.50 29.12 -13.57
C VAL A 51 8.28 27.96 -12.60
N TYR A 52 9.24 27.05 -12.51
CA TYR A 52 9.30 26.07 -11.45
C TYR A 52 9.81 26.79 -10.20
N PRO A 53 8.94 27.09 -9.21
CA PRO A 53 9.41 27.74 -8.02
C PRO A 53 10.15 26.69 -7.18
N PHE A 54 11.44 26.93 -6.91
CA PHE A 54 12.27 26.09 -6.03
C PHE A 54 11.70 25.92 -4.61
N THR A 55 10.59 26.58 -4.28
CA THR A 55 9.82 26.40 -3.04
C THR A 55 9.19 25.01 -2.92
N LEU A 56 8.91 24.31 -4.02
CA LEU A 56 8.33 22.98 -3.96
C LEU A 56 9.29 21.96 -3.33
N GLU A 57 10.57 22.02 -3.68
CA GLU A 57 11.59 21.15 -3.10
C GLU A 57 11.67 21.34 -1.59
N GLN A 58 11.65 22.60 -1.14
CA GLN A 58 11.72 22.94 0.27
C GLN A 58 10.47 22.52 1.04
N HIS A 59 9.29 22.60 0.40
CA HIS A 59 8.04 22.09 0.98
C HIS A 59 8.06 20.56 1.10
N VAL A 60 8.47 19.85 0.05
CA VAL A 60 8.58 18.39 0.05
C VAL A 60 9.60 17.91 1.09
N ILE A 61 10.74 18.59 1.23
CA ILE A 61 11.74 18.29 2.27
C ILE A 61 11.17 18.56 3.68
N SER A 62 10.35 19.60 3.86
CA SER A 62 9.75 19.91 5.16
C SER A 62 8.67 18.93 5.61
N GLN A 63 7.95 18.34 4.65
CA GLN A 63 6.89 17.37 4.92
C GLN A 63 7.45 15.98 5.25
N GLN A 64 8.60 15.63 4.68
CA GLN A 64 9.20 14.33 4.91
C GLN A 64 9.99 14.35 6.22
N PRO A 65 9.78 13.35 7.12
CA PRO A 65 10.65 13.20 8.26
C PRO A 65 12.09 13.02 7.78
N PRO A 66 13.08 13.60 8.48
CA PRO A 66 14.46 13.46 8.08
C PRO A 66 14.84 11.96 8.09
N PRO A 67 15.72 11.53 7.18
CA PRO A 67 15.93 10.10 6.90
C PRO A 67 16.35 9.30 8.13
N HIS A 68 17.12 9.91 9.04
CA HIS A 68 17.54 9.26 10.29
C HIS A 68 16.36 8.95 11.22
N VAL A 69 15.35 9.82 11.29
CA VAL A 69 14.13 9.61 12.10
C VAL A 69 13.31 8.48 11.50
N ALA A 70 13.07 8.51 10.18
CA ALA A 70 12.33 7.45 9.50
C ALA A 70 13.00 6.07 9.67
N ILE A 71 14.33 6.01 9.61
CA ILE A 71 15.09 4.78 9.86
C ILE A 71 14.97 4.33 11.32
N ALA A 72 15.07 5.26 12.28
CA ALA A 72 14.94 4.95 13.70
C ALA A 72 13.54 4.42 14.05
N GLU A 73 12.48 5.05 13.54
CA GLU A 73 11.10 4.59 13.69
C GLU A 73 10.89 3.19 13.10
N ARG A 74 11.43 2.94 11.90
CA ARG A 74 11.37 1.61 11.28
C ARG A 74 12.08 0.56 12.13
N ARG A 75 13.27 0.88 12.67
CA ARG A 75 14.01 -0.02 13.57
C ARG A 75 13.24 -0.30 14.86
N ALA A 76 12.66 0.74 15.48
CA ALA A 76 11.86 0.59 16.69
C ALA A 76 10.64 -0.31 16.47
N ARG A 77 9.93 -0.12 15.34
CA ARG A 77 8.79 -0.96 14.96
C ARG A 77 9.20 -2.42 14.75
N ASN A 78 10.31 -2.65 14.05
CA ASN A 78 10.81 -4.00 13.82
C ASN A 78 11.24 -4.67 15.13
N ALA A 79 11.93 -3.94 16.02
CA ALA A 79 12.32 -4.45 17.33
C ALA A 79 11.11 -4.86 18.18
N ALA A 80 10.03 -4.05 18.17
CA ALA A 80 8.80 -4.39 18.87
C ALA A 80 8.14 -5.66 18.31
N ILE A 81 8.15 -5.85 16.98
CA ILE A 81 7.62 -7.05 16.34
C ILE A 81 8.46 -8.29 16.71
N LEU A 82 9.78 -8.19 16.66
CA LEU A 82 10.67 -9.30 17.03
C LEU A 82 10.46 -9.70 18.50
N HIS A 83 10.45 -8.73 19.41
CA HIS A 83 10.17 -8.98 20.82
C HIS A 83 8.81 -9.65 21.04
N SER A 84 7.76 -9.23 20.31
CA SER A 84 6.44 -9.87 20.43
C SER A 84 6.44 -11.34 20.00
N ARG A 85 7.28 -11.71 19.02
CA ARG A 85 7.42 -13.09 18.56
C ARG A 85 8.22 -13.93 19.55
N GLU A 86 9.31 -13.38 20.08
CA GLU A 86 10.12 -14.04 21.11
C GLU A 86 9.26 -14.40 22.34
N VAL A 87 8.43 -13.47 22.80
CA VAL A 87 7.51 -13.72 23.92
C VAL A 87 6.49 -14.82 23.59
N GLU A 88 5.89 -14.81 22.40
CA GLU A 88 4.94 -15.85 21.97
C GLU A 88 5.60 -17.23 21.90
N GLU A 89 6.83 -17.30 21.38
CA GLU A 89 7.62 -18.54 21.32
C GLU A 89 7.93 -19.05 22.73
N GLU A 90 8.40 -18.19 23.63
CA GLU A 90 8.64 -18.55 25.03
C GLU A 90 7.38 -19.07 25.72
N GLU A 91 6.24 -18.43 25.51
CA GLU A 91 4.95 -18.87 26.08
C GLU A 91 4.52 -20.22 25.52
N ARG A 92 4.74 -20.44 24.21
CA ARG A 92 4.45 -21.71 23.54
C ARG A 92 5.32 -22.84 24.09
N GLU A 93 6.61 -22.58 24.28
CA GLU A 93 7.55 -23.54 24.88
C GLU A 93 7.18 -23.87 26.32
N LYS A 94 6.89 -22.84 27.13
CA LYS A 94 6.41 -23.02 28.52
C LYS A 94 5.13 -23.84 28.57
N ALA A 95 4.17 -23.56 27.68
CA ALA A 95 2.91 -24.31 27.60
C ALA A 95 3.11 -25.76 27.13
N ALA A 96 4.01 -26.00 26.17
CA ALA A 96 4.36 -27.34 25.72
C ALA A 96 5.02 -28.15 26.84
N LEU A 97 5.96 -27.56 27.57
CA LEU A 97 6.63 -28.18 28.71
C LEU A 97 5.64 -28.49 29.83
N HIS A 98 4.71 -27.57 30.12
CA HIS A 98 3.66 -27.78 31.12
C HIS A 98 2.71 -28.94 30.74
N LYS A 99 2.44 -29.16 29.45
CA LYS A 99 1.67 -30.33 28.97
C LYS A 99 2.43 -31.64 29.16
N VAL A 100 3.74 -31.66 28.92
CA VAL A 100 4.57 -32.87 29.02
C VAL A 100 4.86 -33.24 30.47
N ALA A 101 5.15 -32.25 31.32
CA ALA A 101 5.52 -32.44 32.72
C ALA A 101 4.85 -31.36 33.60
N PRO A 102 3.58 -31.55 33.99
CA PRO A 102 2.88 -30.60 34.86
C PRO A 102 3.61 -30.47 36.21
N GLY A 103 3.93 -29.22 36.59
CA GLY A 103 4.67 -28.90 37.82
C GLY A 103 6.20 -28.86 37.67
N TYR A 104 6.76 -29.20 36.50
CA TYR A 104 8.18 -29.00 36.23
C TYR A 104 8.48 -27.52 35.96
N ASN A 105 9.51 -26.97 36.62
CA ASN A 105 9.98 -25.60 36.43
C ASN A 105 11.44 -25.61 35.95
N PRO A 106 11.72 -25.20 34.70
CA PRO A 106 13.08 -25.22 34.15
C PRO A 106 14.02 -24.21 34.84
N ALA A 107 13.48 -23.19 35.52
CA ALA A 107 14.28 -22.22 36.26
C ALA A 107 14.62 -22.68 37.69
N ALA A 108 13.98 -23.75 38.19
CA ALA A 108 14.31 -24.30 39.49
C ALA A 108 15.52 -25.24 39.37
N MET A 109 16.61 -24.94 40.10
CA MET A 109 17.75 -25.83 40.20
C MET A 109 17.32 -27.16 40.84
N LEU A 110 17.50 -28.27 40.11
CA LEU A 110 17.22 -29.61 40.63
C LEU A 110 18.28 -29.96 41.67
N VAL A 111 17.86 -30.08 42.93
CA VAL A 111 18.72 -30.56 44.01
C VAL A 111 18.57 -32.08 44.12
N PRO A 112 19.66 -32.87 44.00
CA PRO A 112 19.58 -34.31 44.16
C PRO A 112 19.17 -34.68 45.59
N THR A 113 17.94 -35.15 45.78
CA THR A 113 17.57 -35.87 47.00
C THR A 113 17.96 -37.34 46.82
N HIS A 114 19.04 -37.79 47.47
CA HIS A 114 19.41 -39.20 47.47
C HIS A 114 18.24 -40.05 48.00
N ARG A 115 17.63 -40.84 47.12
CA ARG A 115 16.76 -41.96 47.46
C ARG A 115 17.23 -43.18 46.66
N GLY A 116 17.76 -44.18 47.37
CA GLY A 116 18.17 -45.44 46.78
C GLY A 116 17.01 -46.18 46.14
N GLY A 117 17.27 -46.79 44.98
CA GLY A 117 16.52 -47.92 44.43
C GLY A 117 15.22 -47.61 43.69
N SER A 118 15.31 -47.52 42.36
CA SER A 118 14.51 -48.26 41.36
C SER A 118 14.36 -47.40 40.10
N ALA A 119 15.04 -47.80 39.03
CA ALA A 119 15.00 -47.14 37.73
C ALA A 119 13.61 -47.26 37.07
N PRO A 120 13.08 -46.18 36.47
CA PRO A 120 12.04 -46.31 35.45
C PRO A 120 12.66 -46.34 34.05
N THR A 121 12.10 -47.24 33.25
CA THR A 121 12.37 -47.54 31.86
C THR A 121 12.37 -46.29 30.98
N VAL A 122 13.48 -46.08 30.26
CA VAL A 122 13.61 -45.10 29.17
C VAL A 122 12.67 -45.48 28.02
N ALA A 123 11.63 -44.66 27.80
CA ALA A 123 10.85 -44.68 26.58
C ALA A 123 11.60 -43.93 25.48
N SER A 124 11.92 -44.62 24.40
CA SER A 124 12.59 -44.09 23.20
C SER A 124 11.69 -43.10 22.45
N LEU A 125 12.16 -41.87 22.28
CA LEU A 125 11.57 -40.90 21.35
C LEU A 125 11.85 -41.33 19.90
N PRO A 126 10.89 -41.16 18.96
CA PRO A 126 11.16 -41.30 17.54
C PRO A 126 11.96 -40.08 17.05
N GLN A 127 13.15 -40.36 16.54
CA GLN A 127 14.05 -39.41 15.89
C GLN A 127 13.47 -39.03 14.52
N GLN A 128 12.68 -37.96 14.47
CA GLN A 128 12.34 -37.30 13.21
C GLN A 128 13.49 -36.36 12.85
N SER A 129 14.18 -36.69 11.76
CA SER A 129 15.15 -35.83 11.09
C SER A 129 14.48 -34.51 10.71
N PRO A 130 15.06 -33.34 11.06
CA PRO A 130 14.58 -32.09 10.54
C PRO A 130 14.87 -32.08 9.04
N LYS A 131 13.82 -31.94 8.22
CA LYS A 131 13.99 -31.49 6.84
C LYS A 131 14.73 -30.17 6.93
N LYS A 132 15.82 -30.07 6.18
CA LYS A 132 16.66 -28.89 6.04
C LYS A 132 15.83 -27.81 5.33
N GLU A 133 14.91 -27.18 6.05
CA GLU A 133 14.33 -25.90 5.67
C GLU A 133 15.51 -24.93 5.67
N ALA A 134 15.76 -24.30 4.52
CA ALA A 134 16.88 -23.40 4.33
C ALA A 134 16.89 -22.39 5.49
N ASP A 135 18.03 -22.29 6.17
CA ASP A 135 18.18 -21.39 7.30
C ASP A 135 17.97 -19.96 6.77
N PRO A 136 17.00 -19.19 7.28
CA PRO A 136 16.78 -17.82 6.82
C PRO A 136 18.04 -16.95 6.95
N MET A 137 18.98 -17.32 7.82
CA MET A 137 20.28 -16.67 7.91
C MET A 137 21.18 -16.94 6.70
N GLU A 138 21.15 -18.14 6.11
CA GLU A 138 21.90 -18.44 4.87
C GLU A 138 21.35 -17.65 3.68
N GLU A 139 20.03 -17.47 3.58
CA GLU A 139 19.39 -16.69 2.52
C GLU A 139 19.77 -15.20 2.62
N LEU A 140 19.79 -14.64 3.83
CA LEU A 140 20.18 -13.25 4.05
C LEU A 140 21.65 -13.00 3.72
N VAL A 141 22.54 -13.94 4.07
CA VAL A 141 23.97 -13.84 3.74
C VAL A 141 24.18 -13.89 2.23
N ALA A 142 23.51 -14.82 1.54
CA ALA A 142 23.58 -14.90 0.07
C ALA A 142 23.09 -13.61 -0.61
N GLN A 143 22.01 -13.01 -0.11
CA GLN A 143 21.50 -11.75 -0.64
C GLN A 143 22.46 -10.58 -0.41
N LEU A 144 23.18 -10.57 0.72
CA LEU A 144 24.17 -9.54 1.04
C LEU A 144 25.41 -9.65 0.14
N GLU A 145 25.89 -10.87 -0.10
CA GLU A 145 26.97 -11.15 -1.05
C GLU A 145 26.61 -10.75 -2.49
N GLU A 146 25.35 -10.95 -2.90
CA GLU A 146 24.85 -10.50 -4.20
C GLU A 146 24.86 -8.97 -4.32
N MET A 147 24.48 -8.25 -3.27
CA MET A 147 24.51 -6.78 -3.26
C MET A 147 25.94 -6.21 -3.28
N GLU A 148 26.90 -6.90 -2.65
CA GLU A 148 28.30 -6.47 -2.63
C GLU A 148 29.04 -6.79 -3.94
N SER A 149 28.66 -7.86 -4.63
CA SER A 149 29.21 -8.22 -5.94
C SER A 149 28.65 -7.38 -7.11
N SER A 150 27.52 -6.70 -6.90
CA SER A 150 26.87 -5.82 -7.88
C SER A 150 27.42 -4.37 -7.87
N LYS A 151 28.64 -4.18 -7.37
CA LYS A 151 29.32 -2.87 -7.26
C LYS A 151 30.64 -2.88 -8.01
#